data_AF-A0A399YTJ9-F1
#
_entry.id   AF-A0A399YTJ9-F1
#
_cell.length_a   1.000
_cell.length_b   1.000
_cell.length_c   1.000
_cell.angle_alpha   90.00
_cell.angle_beta   90.00
_cell.angle_gamma   90.00
#
_symmetry.space_group_name_H-M   'P 1'
#
loop_
_entity.id
_entity.type
_entity.pdbx_description
1 polymer ?
#
loop_
_entity_poly.entity_id
_entity_poly.type
_entity_poly.pdbx_seq_one_letter_code
_entity_poly.pdbx_strand_id
1 'polypeptide(L)'
;MNNQSFARFGGLSAIIVGALSILYAIFFLVISPRNEAVGAPGSWIILAVSGVFSSAAFVALYERLRPTSAGFALWGLALGLFSSFATLAHGAYQALLILTLSSAGEGQRAAIEMARMVPSQIDPAGLATFGIIGLASLVTGFLILSGSLLPRMLGYLAVVNAVLLITLFFATAAGAQTLILLSGGLTSVIIGPIWWILLGRALRREPGAMVSSIPSVA
;
A
#
# COMPACT_ATOMS: atom_id res chain seq x y z
N MET A 1 13.99 6.07 22.93
CA MET A 1 12.77 5.95 22.09
C MET A 1 11.89 4.87 22.70
N ASN A 2 10.57 5.05 22.76
CA ASN A 2 9.64 4.07 23.37
C ASN A 2 8.54 3.63 22.37
N ASN A 3 7.82 2.54 22.65
CA ASN A 3 6.83 1.98 21.73
C ASN A 3 5.69 2.96 21.39
N GLN A 4 5.36 3.88 22.32
CA GLN A 4 4.34 4.90 22.09
C GLN A 4 4.80 5.93 21.04
N SER A 5 6.07 6.37 21.11
CA SER A 5 6.65 7.25 20.10
C SER A 5 6.68 6.58 18.71
N PHE A 6 6.97 5.28 18.66
CA PHE A 6 6.95 4.53 17.40
C PHE A 6 5.54 4.34 16.85
N ALA A 7 4.54 4.06 17.69
CA ALA A 7 3.14 3.98 17.26
C ALA A 7 2.64 5.30 16.65
N ARG A 8 3.08 6.45 17.21
CA ARG A 8 2.77 7.77 16.64
C ARG A 8 3.44 7.98 15.29
N PHE A 9 4.70 7.58 15.16
CA PHE A 9 5.44 7.65 13.90
C PHE A 9 4.83 6.75 12.83
N GLY A 10 4.63 5.46 13.09
CA GLY A 10 4.00 4.54 12.14
C GLY A 10 2.57 4.94 11.78
N GLY A 11 1.83 5.54 12.72
CA GLY A 11 0.51 6.09 12.42
C GLY A 11 0.55 7.35 11.53
N LEU A 12 1.56 8.22 11.68
CA LEU A 12 1.78 9.32 10.74
C LEU A 12 2.18 8.78 9.36
N SER A 13 3.08 7.81 9.31
CA SER A 13 3.48 7.14 8.08
C SER A 13 2.29 6.52 7.35
N ALA A 14 1.37 5.87 8.08
CA ALA A 14 0.12 5.37 7.51
C ALA A 14 -0.72 6.49 6.86
N ILE A 15 -0.90 7.62 7.53
CA ILE A 15 -1.64 8.78 6.97
C ILE A 15 -0.96 9.30 5.70
N ILE A 16 0.38 9.39 5.71
CA ILE A 16 1.17 9.80 4.54
C ILE A 16 0.93 8.83 3.37
N VAL A 17 0.97 7.51 3.60
CA VAL A 17 0.66 6.53 2.54
C VAL A 17 -0.75 6.72 1.99
N GLY A 18 -1.75 6.97 2.84
CA GLY A 18 -3.10 7.25 2.39
C GLY A 18 -3.20 8.49 1.49
N ALA A 19 -2.49 9.57 1.85
CA ALA A 19 -2.42 10.78 1.03
C ALA A 19 -1.64 10.55 -0.28
N LEU A 20 -0.51 9.84 -0.23
CA LEU A 20 0.27 9.48 -1.40
C LEU A 20 -0.50 8.56 -2.35
N SER A 21 -1.38 7.70 -1.86
CA SER A 21 -2.25 6.86 -2.70
C SER A 21 -3.21 7.70 -3.55
N ILE A 22 -3.79 8.76 -2.98
CA ILE A 22 -4.63 9.71 -3.75
C ILE A 22 -3.76 10.47 -4.76
N LEU A 23 -2.58 10.94 -4.34
CA LEU A 23 -1.68 11.67 -5.22
C LEU A 23 -1.19 10.78 -6.38
N TYR A 24 -0.88 9.52 -6.11
CA TYR A 24 -0.54 8.50 -7.10
C TYR A 24 -1.67 8.37 -8.12
N ALA A 25 -2.92 8.21 -7.66
CA ALA A 25 -4.07 8.07 -8.54
C ALA A 25 -4.30 9.32 -9.41
N ILE A 26 -4.07 10.52 -8.88
CA ILE A 26 -4.12 11.77 -9.67
C ILE A 26 -3.05 11.74 -10.77
N PHE A 27 -1.80 11.44 -10.44
CA PHE A 27 -0.74 11.37 -11.44
C PHE A 27 -1.00 10.30 -12.50
N PHE A 28 -1.44 9.11 -12.09
CA PHE A 28 -1.64 7.97 -12.97
C PHE A 28 -2.92 8.09 -13.83
N LEU A 29 -4.06 8.42 -13.23
CA LEU A 29 -5.37 8.41 -13.92
C LEU A 29 -5.73 9.76 -14.55
N VAL A 30 -5.16 10.87 -14.08
CA VAL A 30 -5.53 12.22 -14.52
C VAL A 30 -4.40 12.86 -15.32
N ILE A 31 -3.17 12.88 -14.80
CA ILE A 31 -2.07 13.59 -15.46
C ILE A 31 -1.47 12.75 -16.60
N SER A 32 -1.17 11.48 -16.37
CA SER A 32 -0.51 10.60 -17.33
C SER A 32 -1.23 10.54 -18.69
N PRO A 33 -2.56 10.41 -18.77
CA PRO A 33 -3.27 10.38 -20.06
C PRO A 33 -3.19 11.70 -20.85
N ARG A 34 -2.83 12.81 -20.20
CA ARG A 34 -2.74 14.15 -20.81
C ARG A 34 -1.30 14.61 -21.05
N ASN A 35 -0.38 14.15 -20.20
CA ASN A 35 1.03 14.45 -20.25
C ASN A 35 1.81 13.29 -19.63
N GLU A 36 2.11 12.28 -20.44
CA GLU A 36 2.80 11.05 -20.00
C GLU A 36 4.18 11.36 -19.41
N ALA A 37 4.90 12.33 -19.99
CA ALA A 37 6.26 12.71 -19.58
C ALA A 37 6.35 13.21 -18.14
N VAL A 38 5.24 13.72 -17.57
CA VAL A 38 5.16 14.16 -16.16
C VAL A 38 4.35 13.18 -15.32
N GLY A 39 3.20 12.74 -15.83
CA GLY A 39 2.25 11.92 -15.08
C GLY A 39 2.80 10.54 -14.75
N ALA A 40 3.38 9.85 -15.72
CA ALA A 40 3.91 8.51 -15.53
C ALA A 40 5.07 8.48 -14.51
N PRO A 41 6.20 9.20 -14.70
CA PRO A 41 7.30 9.15 -13.74
C PRO A 41 6.90 9.68 -12.35
N GLY A 42 6.04 10.71 -12.29
CA GLY A 42 5.53 11.22 -11.03
C GLY A 42 4.76 10.16 -10.24
N SER A 43 3.86 9.42 -10.90
CA SER A 43 3.13 8.32 -10.23
C SER A 43 4.08 7.26 -9.66
N TRP A 44 5.09 6.86 -10.42
CA TRP A 44 6.05 5.84 -9.96
C TRP A 44 6.93 6.29 -8.80
N ILE A 45 7.35 7.56 -8.79
CA ILE A 45 8.08 8.15 -7.66
C ILE A 45 7.22 8.17 -6.41
N ILE A 46 5.96 8.59 -6.52
CA ILE A 46 5.01 8.60 -5.39
C ILE A 46 4.81 7.18 -4.85
N LEU A 47 4.68 6.20 -5.74
CA LEU A 47 4.57 4.79 -5.36
C LEU A 47 5.82 4.33 -4.61
N ALA A 48 7.01 4.69 -5.09
CA ALA A 48 8.27 4.34 -4.44
C ALA A 48 8.35 4.89 -3.01
N VAL A 49 8.04 6.18 -2.84
CA VAL A 49 8.00 6.86 -1.53
C VAL A 49 6.98 6.21 -0.59
N SER A 50 5.84 5.77 -1.12
CA SER A 50 4.82 5.05 -0.34
C SER A 50 5.34 3.73 0.24
N GLY A 51 6.24 3.04 -0.47
CA GLY A 51 6.96 1.86 0.03
C GLY A 51 7.73 2.13 1.33
N VAL A 52 8.42 3.26 1.41
CA VAL A 52 9.18 3.65 2.62
C VAL A 52 8.24 3.84 3.81
N PHE A 53 7.20 4.66 3.66
CA PHE A 53 6.31 4.98 4.78
C PHE A 53 5.43 3.79 5.20
N SER A 54 4.99 2.97 4.25
CA SER A 54 4.20 1.76 4.57
C SER A 54 5.00 0.77 5.40
N SER A 55 6.32 0.66 5.22
CA SER A 55 7.16 -0.23 6.02
C SER A 55 7.07 0.09 7.53
N ALA A 56 7.20 1.37 7.89
CA ALA A 56 7.08 1.83 9.28
C ALA A 56 5.66 1.63 9.84
N ALA A 57 4.64 1.83 9.00
CA ALA A 57 3.25 1.62 9.40
C ALA A 57 2.95 0.14 9.69
N PHE A 58 3.51 -0.79 8.90
CA PHE A 58 3.37 -2.23 9.17
C PHE A 58 4.04 -2.65 10.48
N VAL A 59 5.20 -2.10 10.82
CA VAL A 59 5.85 -2.36 12.13
C VAL A 59 4.94 -1.88 13.27
N ALA A 60 4.33 -0.70 13.15
CA ALA A 60 3.43 -0.19 14.18
C ALA A 60 2.12 -1.00 14.27
N LEU A 61 1.61 -1.50 13.13
CA LEU A 61 0.46 -2.40 13.09
C LEU A 61 0.78 -3.75 13.75
N TYR A 62 1.97 -4.32 13.50
CA TYR A 62 2.44 -5.53 14.16
C TYR A 62 2.45 -5.37 15.69
N GLU A 63 3.06 -4.30 16.20
CA GLU A 63 3.10 -4.03 17.64
C GLU A 63 1.69 -3.94 18.25
N ARG A 64 0.72 -3.45 17.48
CA ARG A 64 -0.69 -3.39 17.89
C ARG A 64 -1.38 -4.74 17.84
N LEU A 65 -1.09 -5.59 16.86
CA LEU A 65 -1.79 -6.85 16.64
C LEU A 65 -1.14 -8.07 17.33
N ARG A 66 0.15 -8.00 17.68
CA ARG A 66 0.87 -9.11 18.33
C ARG A 66 0.18 -9.68 19.59
N PRO A 67 -0.55 -8.91 20.42
CA PRO A 67 -1.25 -9.48 21.58
C PRO A 67 -2.45 -10.36 21.20
N THR A 68 -3.00 -10.21 19.98
CA THR A 68 -4.11 -11.04 19.48
C THR A 68 -3.60 -12.40 19.00
N SER A 69 -2.52 -12.40 18.21
CA SER A 69 -1.79 -13.61 17.81
C SER A 69 -0.41 -13.23 17.31
N ALA A 70 0.63 -13.61 18.05
CA ALA A 70 2.01 -13.21 17.72
C ALA A 70 2.49 -13.78 16.37
N GLY A 71 2.19 -15.05 16.09
CA GLY A 71 2.64 -15.72 14.87
C GLY A 71 2.01 -15.13 13.60
N PHE A 72 0.68 -14.97 13.58
CA PHE A 72 -0.01 -14.34 12.44
C PHE A 72 0.34 -12.86 12.31
N ALA A 73 0.55 -12.13 13.42
CA ALA A 73 0.97 -10.74 13.36
C ALA A 73 2.37 -10.62 12.73
N LEU A 74 3.32 -11.48 13.13
CA LEU A 74 4.67 -11.51 12.56
C LEU A 74 4.64 -11.90 11.07
N TRP A 75 3.80 -12.86 10.69
CA TRP A 75 3.65 -13.23 9.30
C TRP A 75 3.07 -12.07 8.46
N GLY A 76 2.03 -11.40 8.97
CA GLY A 76 1.49 -10.19 8.34
C GLY A 76 2.53 -9.07 8.22
N LEU A 77 3.39 -8.89 9.22
CA LEU A 77 4.53 -7.95 9.16
C LEU A 77 5.52 -8.32 8.06
N ALA A 78 5.93 -9.59 7.99
CA ALA A 78 6.91 -10.06 7.00
C ALA A 78 6.39 -9.84 5.57
N LEU A 79 5.14 -10.21 5.31
CA LEU A 79 4.48 -9.98 4.01
C LEU A 79 4.37 -8.47 3.69
N GLY A 80 3.97 -7.67 4.68
CA GLY A 80 3.85 -6.22 4.55
C GLY A 80 5.18 -5.54 4.24
N LEU A 81 6.24 -5.85 5.00
CA LEU A 81 7.58 -5.31 4.77
C LEU A 81 8.15 -5.72 3.42
N PHE A 82 8.03 -7.00 3.05
CA PHE A 82 8.45 -7.47 1.74
C PHE A 82 7.77 -6.68 0.62
N SER A 83 6.45 -6.51 0.72
CA SER A 83 5.68 -5.76 -0.28
C SER A 83 6.02 -4.28 -0.28
N SER A 84 6.25 -3.66 0.88
CA SER A 84 6.67 -2.26 1.00
C SER A 84 7.99 -2.00 0.28
N PHE A 85 9.00 -2.86 0.47
CA PHE A 85 10.29 -2.71 -0.22
C PHE A 85 10.23 -3.10 -1.70
N ALA A 86 9.42 -4.10 -2.06
CA ALA A 86 9.17 -4.40 -3.46
C ALA A 86 8.48 -3.23 -4.18
N THR A 87 7.53 -2.56 -3.52
CA THR A 87 6.85 -1.35 -4.03
C THR A 87 7.84 -0.19 -4.21
N LEU A 88 8.75 0.02 -3.24
CA LEU A 88 9.84 0.97 -3.36
C LEU A 88 10.68 0.70 -4.61
N ALA A 89 11.18 -0.53 -4.75
CA ALA A 89 12.04 -0.93 -5.85
C ALA A 89 11.31 -0.85 -7.20
N HIS A 90 10.07 -1.31 -7.26
CA HIS A 90 9.23 -1.26 -8.46
C HIS A 90 9.00 0.18 -8.92
N GLY A 91 8.56 1.06 -8.01
CA GLY A 91 8.35 2.47 -8.33
C GLY A 91 9.63 3.18 -8.77
N ALA A 92 10.75 2.94 -8.08
CA ALA A 92 12.03 3.54 -8.45
C ALA A 92 12.52 3.06 -9.83
N TYR A 93 12.41 1.76 -10.11
CA TYR A 93 12.79 1.18 -11.38
C TYR A 93 11.97 1.76 -12.54
N GLN A 94 10.64 1.79 -12.41
CA GLN A 94 9.76 2.33 -13.46
C GLN A 94 9.99 3.83 -13.69
N ALA A 95 10.19 4.61 -12.63
CA ALA A 95 10.49 6.03 -12.75
C ALA A 95 11.82 6.27 -13.51
N LEU A 96 12.89 5.56 -13.13
CA LEU A 96 14.20 5.69 -13.79
C LEU A 96 14.14 5.25 -15.26
N LEU A 97 13.41 4.18 -15.56
CA LEU A 97 13.24 3.70 -16.92
C LEU A 97 12.56 4.77 -17.80
N ILE A 98 11.52 5.44 -17.30
CA ILE A 98 10.84 6.51 -18.06
C ILE A 98 11.68 7.78 -18.16
N LEU A 99 12.37 8.16 -17.09
CA LEU A 99 13.24 9.35 -17.10
C LEU A 99 14.43 9.17 -18.04
N THR A 100 14.98 7.97 -18.18
CA THR A 100 16.06 7.67 -19.13
C THR A 100 15.59 7.65 -20.58
N LEU A 101 14.33 7.30 -20.88
CA LEU A 101 13.76 7.43 -22.24
C LEU A 101 13.84 8.86 -22.77
N SER A 102 13.64 9.85 -21.90
CA SER A 102 13.58 11.27 -22.28
C SER A 102 14.91 11.78 -22.87
N SER A 103 16.04 11.20 -22.45
CA SER A 103 17.39 11.57 -22.90
C SER A 103 18.07 10.53 -23.80
N ALA A 104 17.39 9.40 -24.08
CA ALA A 104 17.94 8.31 -24.86
C ALA A 104 17.99 8.61 -26.38
N GLY A 105 19.05 8.15 -27.05
CA GLY A 105 19.12 8.08 -28.51
C GLY A 105 18.22 6.98 -29.10
N GLU A 106 18.03 6.97 -30.42
CA GLU A 106 17.07 6.07 -31.11
C GLU A 106 17.23 4.58 -30.76
N GLY A 107 18.47 4.06 -30.85
CA GLY A 107 18.74 2.65 -30.54
C GLY A 107 18.46 2.29 -29.07
N GLN A 108 18.71 3.21 -28.14
CA GLN A 108 18.46 3.00 -26.72
C GLN A 108 16.96 3.11 -26.39
N ARG A 109 16.22 3.99 -27.07
CA ARG A 109 14.75 4.06 -26.94
C ARG A 109 14.09 2.74 -27.33
N ALA A 110 14.48 2.16 -28.46
CA ALA A 110 13.95 0.87 -28.90
C ALA A 110 14.20 -0.23 -27.85
N ALA A 111 15.40 -0.30 -27.28
CA ALA A 111 15.73 -1.26 -26.24
C ALA A 111 14.89 -1.08 -24.96
N ILE A 112 14.68 0.18 -24.53
CA ILE A 112 13.89 0.46 -23.33
C ILE A 112 12.40 0.15 -23.55
N GLU A 113 11.83 0.47 -24.71
CA GLU A 113 10.44 0.11 -25.02
C GLU A 113 10.23 -1.40 -25.06
N MET A 114 11.18 -2.16 -25.59
CA MET A 114 11.13 -3.62 -25.51
C MET A 114 11.19 -4.12 -24.06
N ALA A 115 12.02 -3.51 -23.20
CA ALA A 115 12.10 -3.87 -21.79
C ALA A 115 10.77 -3.61 -21.05
N ARG A 116 10.00 -2.58 -21.42
CA ARG A 116 8.67 -2.29 -20.84
C ARG A 116 7.62 -3.33 -21.20
N MET A 117 7.78 -4.03 -22.30
CA MET A 117 6.84 -5.06 -22.76
C MET A 117 7.05 -6.41 -22.06
N VAL A 118 8.13 -6.58 -21.30
CA VAL A 118 8.44 -7.81 -20.56
C VAL A 118 8.10 -7.62 -19.09
N PRO A 119 7.48 -8.60 -18.40
CA PRO A 119 7.27 -8.52 -16.97
C PRO A 119 8.57 -8.27 -16.19
N SER A 120 8.48 -7.46 -15.14
CA SER A 120 9.61 -7.21 -14.25
C SER A 120 10.14 -8.52 -13.67
N GLN A 121 11.46 -8.69 -13.65
CA GLN A 121 12.11 -9.85 -13.04
C GLN A 121 12.00 -9.87 -11.51
N ILE A 122 11.82 -8.69 -10.90
CA ILE A 122 11.76 -8.53 -9.43
C ILE A 122 10.32 -8.58 -8.94
N ASP A 123 9.36 -8.15 -9.77
CA ASP A 123 7.94 -8.08 -9.41
C ASP A 123 7.06 -8.43 -10.63
N PRO A 124 7.08 -9.71 -11.05
CA PRO A 124 6.38 -10.13 -12.25
C PRO A 124 4.87 -9.94 -12.10
N ALA A 125 4.27 -9.21 -13.03
CA ALA A 125 2.84 -8.85 -13.02
C ALA A 125 2.35 -8.17 -11.72
N GLY A 126 3.26 -7.62 -10.91
CA GLY A 126 2.92 -7.04 -9.62
C GLY A 126 2.65 -8.08 -8.52
N LEU A 127 3.29 -9.26 -8.57
CA LEU A 127 3.13 -10.31 -7.55
C LEU A 127 3.36 -9.78 -6.12
N ALA A 128 4.44 -9.04 -5.90
CA ALA A 128 4.76 -8.48 -4.59
C ALA A 128 3.90 -7.24 -4.30
N THR A 129 3.76 -6.36 -5.29
CA THR A 129 3.05 -5.08 -5.16
C THR A 129 1.53 -5.22 -5.06
N PHE A 130 0.95 -6.34 -5.48
CA PHE A 130 -0.49 -6.62 -5.43
C PHE A 130 -0.81 -7.94 -4.71
N GLY A 131 -0.21 -9.05 -5.13
CA GLY A 131 -0.51 -10.37 -4.56
C GLY A 131 -0.13 -10.49 -3.09
N ILE A 132 1.16 -10.27 -2.76
CA ILE A 132 1.68 -10.43 -1.40
C ILE A 132 1.13 -9.37 -0.45
N ILE A 133 0.99 -8.12 -0.90
CA ILE A 133 0.32 -7.09 -0.08
C ILE A 133 -1.16 -7.42 0.15
N GLY A 134 -1.82 -8.05 -0.82
CA GLY A 134 -3.19 -8.57 -0.67
C GLY A 134 -3.26 -9.61 0.43
N LEU A 135 -2.30 -10.55 0.48
CA LEU A 135 -2.19 -11.52 1.57
C LEU A 135 -1.90 -10.84 2.92
N ALA A 136 -1.00 -9.85 2.98
CA ALA A 136 -0.74 -9.08 4.20
C ALA A 136 -2.01 -8.36 4.69
N SER A 137 -2.76 -7.77 3.78
CA SER A 137 -4.04 -7.10 4.04
C SER A 137 -5.09 -8.11 4.56
N LEU A 138 -5.14 -9.32 4.00
CA LEU A 138 -6.05 -10.37 4.43
C LEU A 138 -5.74 -10.83 5.86
N VAL A 139 -4.46 -11.15 6.14
CA VAL A 139 -4.00 -11.63 7.45
C VAL A 139 -4.24 -10.57 8.53
N THR A 140 -3.83 -9.32 8.27
CA THR A 140 -4.05 -8.22 9.22
C THR A 140 -5.53 -7.91 9.39
N GLY A 141 -6.33 -8.00 8.32
CA GLY A 141 -7.78 -7.86 8.39
C GLY A 141 -8.44 -8.88 9.31
N PHE A 142 -8.11 -10.15 9.16
CA PHE A 142 -8.64 -11.21 10.04
C PHE A 142 -8.16 -11.07 11.49
N LEU A 143 -6.93 -10.63 11.73
CA LEU A 143 -6.47 -10.32 13.08
C LEU A 143 -7.23 -9.15 13.71
N ILE A 144 -7.50 -8.09 12.95
CA ILE A 144 -8.32 -6.96 13.43
C ILE A 144 -9.74 -7.43 13.76
N LEU A 145 -10.34 -8.29 12.94
CA LEU A 145 -11.70 -8.80 13.17
C LEU A 145 -11.80 -9.78 14.33
N SER A 146 -10.72 -10.51 14.61
CA SER A 146 -10.62 -11.46 15.73
C SER A 146 -10.27 -10.80 17.07
N GLY A 147 -9.66 -9.61 17.04
CA GLY A 147 -9.28 -8.84 18.23
C GLY A 147 -10.24 -7.70 18.56
N SER A 148 -9.96 -6.99 19.67
CA SER A 148 -10.68 -5.78 20.11
C SER A 148 -9.80 -4.52 20.13
N LEU A 149 -8.54 -4.63 19.70
CA LEU A 149 -7.54 -3.56 19.80
C LEU A 149 -7.68 -2.47 18.73
N LEU A 150 -8.40 -2.76 17.64
CA LEU A 150 -8.66 -1.85 16.53
C LEU A 150 -10.14 -1.93 16.11
N PRO A 151 -10.73 -0.85 15.56
CA PRO A 151 -12.10 -0.87 15.09
C PRO A 151 -12.33 -1.94 14.01
N ARG A 152 -13.42 -2.71 14.12
CA ARG A 152 -13.76 -3.79 13.17
C ARG A 152 -13.85 -3.30 11.73
N MET A 153 -14.25 -2.04 11.51
CA MET A 153 -14.28 -1.41 10.18
C MET A 153 -12.92 -1.47 9.47
N LEU A 154 -11.79 -1.32 10.19
CA LEU A 154 -10.45 -1.48 9.59
C LEU A 154 -10.21 -2.91 9.12
N GLY A 155 -10.75 -3.90 9.83
CA GLY A 155 -10.67 -5.31 9.46
C GLY A 155 -11.45 -5.60 8.18
N TYR A 156 -12.69 -5.11 8.08
CA TYR A 156 -13.49 -5.26 6.85
C TYR A 156 -12.85 -4.57 5.65
N LEU A 157 -12.39 -3.33 5.82
CA LEU A 157 -11.69 -2.59 4.77
C LEU A 157 -10.41 -3.31 4.32
N ALA A 158 -9.65 -3.93 5.24
CA ALA A 158 -8.47 -4.71 4.90
C ALA A 158 -8.81 -5.98 4.10
N VAL A 159 -9.91 -6.67 4.44
CA VAL A 159 -10.38 -7.84 3.69
C VAL A 159 -10.87 -7.44 2.29
N VAL A 160 -11.65 -6.36 2.18
CA VAL A 160 -12.08 -5.82 0.87
C VAL A 160 -10.87 -5.43 0.03
N ASN A 161 -9.89 -4.74 0.63
CA ASN A 161 -8.66 -4.38 -0.06
C ASN A 161 -7.87 -5.60 -0.52
N ALA A 162 -7.82 -6.66 0.28
CA ALA A 162 -7.17 -7.92 -0.10
C ALA A 162 -7.80 -8.54 -1.34
N VAL A 163 -9.13 -8.58 -1.40
CA VAL A 163 -9.86 -9.09 -2.58
C VAL A 163 -9.54 -8.25 -3.82
N LEU A 164 -9.56 -6.92 -3.70
CA LEU A 164 -9.22 -6.03 -4.82
C LEU A 164 -7.77 -6.21 -5.29
N LEU A 165 -6.81 -6.27 -4.37
CA LEU A 165 -5.39 -6.44 -4.68
C LEU A 165 -5.07 -7.81 -5.30
N ILE A 166 -5.67 -8.89 -4.78
CA ILE A 166 -5.50 -10.23 -5.36
C ILE A 166 -6.15 -10.27 -6.76
N THR A 167 -7.32 -9.66 -6.93
CA THR A 167 -7.95 -9.51 -8.25
C THR A 167 -7.07 -8.71 -9.20
N LEU A 168 -6.46 -7.61 -8.74
CA LEU A 168 -5.55 -6.78 -9.52
C LEU A 168 -4.33 -7.57 -9.99
N PHE A 169 -3.74 -8.39 -9.13
CA PHE A 169 -2.63 -9.26 -9.49
C PHE A 169 -3.00 -10.21 -10.64
N PHE A 170 -4.07 -11.00 -10.48
CA PHE A 170 -4.48 -11.94 -11.53
C PHE A 170 -4.95 -11.24 -12.80
N ALA A 171 -5.63 -10.09 -12.69
CA ALA A 171 -6.03 -9.29 -13.84
C ALA A 171 -4.81 -8.76 -14.60
N THR A 172 -3.76 -8.33 -13.90
CA THR A 172 -2.50 -7.88 -14.51
C THR A 172 -1.80 -9.04 -15.21
N ALA A 173 -1.70 -10.20 -14.57
CA ALA A 173 -1.11 -11.39 -15.17
C ALA A 173 -1.87 -11.88 -16.41
N ALA A 174 -3.20 -11.72 -16.44
CA ALA A 174 -4.06 -12.12 -17.54
C ALA A 174 -4.24 -11.03 -18.63
N GLY A 175 -3.69 -9.82 -18.45
CA GLY A 175 -3.91 -8.70 -19.37
C GLY A 175 -5.36 -8.17 -19.40
N ALA A 176 -6.13 -8.36 -18.32
CA ALA A 176 -7.54 -8.00 -18.25
C ALA A 176 -7.75 -6.52 -17.88
N GLN A 177 -7.56 -5.62 -18.85
CA GLN A 177 -7.52 -4.16 -18.65
C GLN A 177 -8.69 -3.58 -17.83
N THR A 178 -9.93 -4.00 -18.11
CA THR A 178 -11.11 -3.51 -17.38
C THR A 178 -11.04 -3.85 -15.88
N LEU A 179 -10.60 -5.06 -15.54
CA LEU A 179 -10.44 -5.48 -14.16
C LEU A 179 -9.29 -4.75 -13.48
N ILE A 180 -8.17 -4.51 -14.18
CA ILE A 180 -7.04 -3.73 -13.67
C ILE A 180 -7.49 -2.32 -13.25
N LEU A 181 -8.25 -1.63 -14.11
CA LEU A 181 -8.73 -0.29 -13.83
C LEU A 181 -9.75 -0.27 -12.68
N LEU A 182 -10.65 -1.25 -12.62
CA LEU A 182 -11.63 -1.36 -11.54
C LEU A 182 -10.97 -1.64 -10.19
N SER A 183 -10.18 -2.70 -10.09
CA SER A 183 -9.58 -3.10 -8.81
C SER A 183 -8.49 -2.13 -8.38
N GLY A 184 -7.60 -1.73 -9.28
CA GLY A 184 -6.55 -0.75 -9.02
C GLY A 184 -7.10 0.64 -8.72
N GLY A 185 -8.13 1.09 -9.45
CA GLY A 185 -8.80 2.35 -9.19
C GLY A 185 -9.48 2.38 -7.82
N LEU A 186 -10.27 1.35 -7.49
CA LEU A 186 -10.95 1.27 -6.19
C LEU A 186 -9.97 1.19 -5.02
N THR A 187 -8.90 0.38 -5.14
CA THR A 187 -7.85 0.30 -4.11
C THR A 187 -7.12 1.63 -3.95
N SER A 188 -6.69 2.29 -5.04
CA SER A 188 -5.85 3.49 -4.95
C SER A 188 -6.62 4.78 -4.62
N VAL A 189 -7.89 4.90 -5.03
CA VAL A 189 -8.70 6.11 -4.87
C VAL A 189 -9.57 6.07 -3.61
N ILE A 190 -10.08 4.90 -3.24
CA ILE A 190 -11.11 4.79 -2.20
C ILE A 190 -10.63 3.95 -1.02
N ILE A 191 -10.47 2.63 -1.22
CA ILE A 191 -10.30 1.69 -0.12
C ILE A 191 -8.96 1.90 0.59
N GLY A 192 -7.87 1.98 -0.17
CA GLY A 192 -6.52 2.20 0.34
C GLY A 192 -6.39 3.50 1.14
N PRO A 193 -6.73 4.67 0.57
CA PRO A 193 -6.67 5.94 1.30
C PRO A 193 -7.48 5.93 2.60
N ILE A 194 -8.73 5.47 2.53
CA ILE A 194 -9.60 5.39 3.71
C ILE A 194 -8.97 4.48 4.78
N TRP A 195 -8.52 3.29 4.39
CA TRP A 195 -7.91 2.35 5.33
C TRP A 195 -6.64 2.90 5.97
N TRP A 196 -5.70 3.42 5.18
CA TRP A 196 -4.43 3.95 5.66
C TRP A 196 -4.61 5.16 6.59
N ILE A 197 -5.50 6.09 6.25
CA ILE A 197 -5.78 7.26 7.09
C ILE A 197 -6.42 6.84 8.41
N LEU A 198 -7.42 5.95 8.37
CA LEU A 198 -8.10 5.47 9.57
C LEU A 198 -7.17 4.63 10.46
N LEU A 199 -6.33 3.78 9.86
CA LEU A 199 -5.31 3.02 10.58
C LEU A 199 -4.36 3.97 11.29
N GLY A 200 -3.87 4.99 10.59
CA GLY A 200 -2.95 5.95 11.17
C GLY A 200 -3.56 6.74 12.33
N ARG A 201 -4.84 7.11 12.22
CA ARG A 201 -5.59 7.71 13.35
C ARG A 201 -5.72 6.74 14.51
N ALA A 202 -6.00 5.46 14.26
CA ALA A 202 -6.16 4.45 15.30
C ALA A 202 -4.83 4.14 16.02
N LEU A 203 -3.72 4.02 15.29
CA LEU A 203 -2.39 3.75 15.86
C LEU A 203 -1.90 4.89 16.76
N ARG A 204 -2.26 6.13 16.44
CA ARG A 204 -1.93 7.34 17.21
C ARG A 204 -2.78 7.52 18.48
N ARG A 205 -3.89 6.78 18.61
CA ARG A 205 -4.70 6.77 19.85
C ARG A 205 -4.07 5.87 20.89
N GLU A 206 -4.17 6.27 22.15
CA GLU A 206 -3.76 5.43 23.26
C GLU A 206 -4.78 4.28 23.45
N PRO A 207 -4.31 3.06 23.71
CA PRO A 207 -5.19 1.88 23.81
C PRO A 207 -6.24 1.95 24.93
N GLY A 208 -6.25 2.96 25.80
CA GLY A 208 -7.18 3.12 26.92
C GLY A 208 -8.28 4.18 26.78
N ALA A 209 -8.27 5.03 25.73
CA ALA A 209 -9.14 6.21 25.69
C ALA A 209 -10.63 5.93 25.39
N MET A 210 -11.04 4.68 25.12
CA MET A 210 -12.45 4.32 24.87
C MET A 210 -13.20 3.81 26.11
N VAL A 211 -12.53 3.61 27.25
CA VAL A 211 -13.18 3.08 28.48
C VAL A 211 -13.63 4.20 29.43
N SER A 212 -13.15 5.43 29.27
CA SER A 212 -13.39 6.52 30.22
C SER A 212 -14.62 7.41 29.94
N SER A 213 -15.50 7.02 29.00
CA SER A 213 -16.69 7.83 28.64
C SER A 213 -18.02 7.26 29.13
N ILE A 214 -18.01 6.31 30.08
CA ILE A 214 -19.23 5.93 30.79
C ILE A 214 -19.29 6.81 32.04
N PRO A 215 -20.23 7.78 32.13
CA PRO A 215 -20.44 8.52 33.37
C PRO A 215 -20.87 7.52 34.44
N SER A 216 -20.18 7.50 35.58
CA SER A 216 -20.69 6.82 36.78
C SER A 216 -21.98 7.53 37.18
N VAL A 217 -23.11 6.89 36.92
CA VAL A 217 -24.39 7.31 37.50
C VAL A 217 -24.31 6.97 38.98
N ALA A 218 -24.14 8.00 39.80
CA ALA A 218 -24.31 7.97 41.25
C ALA A 218 -25.80 7.97 41.61
#